data_AF-A0A4V1UP53-F1
#
_entry.id   AF-A0A4V1UP53-F1
#
_cell.length_a   1.000
_cell.length_b   1.000
_cell.length_c   1.000
_cell.angle_alpha   90.00
_cell.angle_beta   90.00
_cell.angle_gamma   90.00
#
_symmetry.space_group_name_H-M   'P 1'
#
loop_
_entity.id
_entity.type
_entity.pdbx_description
1 polymer ?
#
loop_
_entity_poly.entity_id
_entity_poly.type
_entity_poly.pdbx_seq_one_letter_code
_entity_poly.pdbx_strand_id
1 'polypeptide(L)' 'MQDHESIEVFGARVHNLKNIDISIPKNQLVVITGISGSGKSSLAFDTIY' A
#
# COMPACT_ATOMS: atom_id res chain seq x y z
N MET A 1 23.75 -10.78 2.92
CA MET A 1 22.74 -9.80 3.38
C MET A 1 21.43 -10.30 2.80
N GLN A 2 20.40 -10.55 3.61
CA GLN A 2 19.12 -11.01 3.06
C GLN A 2 18.45 -9.81 2.39
N ASP A 3 18.27 -9.87 1.07
CA ASP A 3 17.44 -8.92 0.35
C ASP A 3 15.99 -9.18 0.76
N HIS A 4 15.43 -8.31 1.58
CA HIS A 4 14.01 -8.33 1.87
C HIS A 4 13.27 -7.80 0.64
N GLU A 5 12.72 -8.70 -0.17
CA GLU A 5 11.89 -8.30 -1.30
C GLU A 5 10.69 -7.47 -0.83
N SER A 6 10.39 -6.40 -1.56
CA SER A 6 9.24 -5.52 -1.34
C SER A 6 8.37 -5.42 -2.59
N ILE A 7 7.10 -5.05 -2.39
CA ILE A 7 6.19 -4.55 -3.41
C ILE A 7 6.30 -3.03 -3.35
N GLU A 8 6.76 -2.43 -4.45
CA GLU A 8 6.89 -0.99 -4.58
C GLU A 8 5.69 -0.44 -5.36
N VAL A 9 4.98 0.52 -4.79
CA VAL A 9 3.89 1.24 -5.45
C VAL A 9 4.28 2.71 -5.49
N PHE A 10 4.39 3.25 -6.70
CA PHE A 10 4.71 4.66 -6.92
C PHE A 10 3.49 5.42 -7.46
N GLY A 11 3.24 6.59 -6.91
CA GLY A 11 2.24 7.53 -7.38
C GLY A 11 0.81 7.03 -7.30
N ALA A 12 0.45 6.28 -6.25
CA ALA A 12 -0.91 5.79 -6.08
C ALA A 12 -1.91 6.95 -5.91
N ARG A 13 -2.89 7.03 -6.82
CA ARG A 13 -3.88 8.12 -6.94
C ARG A 13 -5.32 7.63 -7.06
N VAL A 14 -5.57 6.34 -6.86
CA VAL A 14 -6.91 5.76 -6.96
C VAL A 14 -7.81 6.38 -5.88
N HIS A 15 -9.01 6.81 -6.27
CA HIS A 15 -9.97 7.52 -5.42
C HIS A 15 -9.38 8.74 -4.68
N ASN A 16 -9.21 8.64 -3.36
CA ASN A 16 -8.75 9.73 -2.52
C ASN A 16 -7.27 9.65 -2.16
N LEU A 17 -6.53 8.67 -2.69
CA LEU A 17 -5.08 8.55 -2.51
C LEU A 17 -4.37 9.77 -3.10
N LYS A 18 -3.41 10.31 -2.34
CA LYS A 18 -2.80 11.62 -2.61
C LYS A 18 -1.44 11.51 -3.29
N ASN A 19 -1.35 10.73 -4.36
CA ASN A 19 -0.09 10.45 -5.06
C ASN A 19 0.97 9.92 -4.09
N ILE A 20 0.66 8.81 -3.43
CA ILE A 20 1.54 8.23 -2.40
C ILE A 20 2.49 7.19 -3.01
N ASP A 21 3.70 7.15 -2.47
CA ASP A 21 4.69 6.11 -2.73
C ASP A 21 4.77 5.22 -1.48
N ILE A 22 4.72 3.90 -1.66
CA ILE A 22 4.79 2.93 -0.55
C ILE A 22 5.56 1.67 -0.93
N SER A 23 6.37 1.20 0.02
CA SER A 23 7.07 -0.08 -0.03
C SER A 23 6.43 -1.05 0.97
N ILE A 24 6.01 -2.23 0.51
CA ILE A 24 5.35 -3.25 1.32
C ILE A 24 6.24 -4.49 1.36
N PRO A 25 6.71 -4.94 2.52
CA PRO A 25 7.58 -6.12 2.58
C PRO A 25 6.83 -7.38 2.15
N LYS A 26 7.44 -8.18 1.27
CA LYS A 26 6.91 -9.49 0.88
C LYS A 26 7.08 -10.50 2.00
N ASN A 27 6.26 -11.55 1.95
CA ASN A 27 6.31 -12.69 2.88
C ASN A 27 6.14 -12.29 4.35
N GLN A 28 5.47 -11.17 4.60
CA GLN A 28 5.15 -10.68 5.94
C GLN A 28 3.65 -10.38 6.04
N LEU A 29 3.11 -10.50 7.25
CA LEU A 29 1.75 -10.05 7.55
C LEU A 29 1.76 -8.53 7.70
N VAL A 30 1.17 -7.82 6.73
CA VAL A 30 1.08 -6.35 6.74
C VAL A 30 -0.36 -5.94 7.04
N VAL A 31 -0.52 -4.98 7.96
CA VAL A 31 -1.83 -4.46 8.36
C VAL A 31 -1.96 -3.01 7.92
N ILE A 32 -2.96 -2.73 7.07
CA ILE A 32 -3.32 -1.36 6.66
C ILE A 32 -4.46 -0.87 7.58
N THR A 33 -4.20 0.19 8.34
CA THR A 33 -5.16 0.75 9.32
C THR A 33 -5.36 2.27 9.13
N GLY A 34 -6.31 2.85 9.87
CA GLY A 34 -6.70 4.25 9.77
C GLY A 34 -8.22 4.48 9.79
N ILE A 35 -8.62 5.75 9.98
CA ILE A 35 -10.03 6.17 10.05
C ILE A 35 -10.83 5.83 8.79
N SER A 36 -12.16 5.78 8.89
CA SER A 36 -13.03 5.61 7.71
C SER A 36 -12.74 6.69 6.66
N GLY A 37 -12.72 6.30 5.39
CA GLY A 37 -12.41 7.20 4.29
C GLY A 37 -10.93 7.60 4.15
N SER A 38 -9.98 7.02 4.89
CA SER A 38 -8.55 7.35 4.76
C SER A 38 -7.85 6.79 3.52
N GLY A 39 -8.53 5.97 2.71
CA GLY A 39 -7.96 5.34 1.51
C GLY A 39 -7.38 3.93 1.71
N LYS A 40 -7.64 3.28 2.86
CA LYS A 40 -7.17 1.90 3.13
C LYS A 40 -7.62 0.91 2.05
N SER A 41 -8.92 0.86 1.77
CA SER A 41 -9.48 -0.05 0.76
C SER A 41 -9.00 0.31 -0.65
N SER A 42 -8.87 1.62 -0.92
CA SER A 42 -8.30 2.09 -2.20
C SER A 42 -6.86 1.65 -2.41
N LEU A 43 -6.05 1.63 -1.35
CA LEU A 43 -4.70 1.10 -1.42
C LEU A 43 -4.70 -0.44 -1.49
N ALA A 44 -5.37 -1.11 -0.56
CA ALA A 44 -5.30 -2.57 -0.40
C ALA A 44 -5.98 -3.35 -1.54
N PHE A 45 -7.16 -2.90 -1.97
CA PHE A 45 -8.01 -3.63 -2.92
C PHE A 45 -8.05 -2.99 -4.29
N ASP A 46 -8.13 -1.66 -4.38
CA ASP A 46 -8.27 -0.99 -5.69
C ASP A 46 -6.91 -0.68 -6.36
N THR A 47 -5.80 -0.83 -5.63
CA THR A 47 -4.44 -0.56 -6.13
C THR A 47 -3.52 -1.78 -6.08
N ILE A 48 -3.51 -2.55 -4.99
CA ILE A 48 -2.54 -3.65 -4.77
C ILE A 48 -3.07 -5.04 -5.17
N TYR A 49 -4.33 -5.34 -4.87
CA TYR A 49 -4.96 -6.64 -5.15
C TYR A 49 -5.20 -6.84 -6.65
#